data_AF-A0A8T6EHD0-F1
#
_entry.id   AF-A0A8T6EHD0-F1
#
_cell.length_a   1.000
_cell.length_b   1.000
_cell.length_c   1.000
_cell.angle_alpha   90.00
_cell.angle_beta   90.00
_cell.angle_gamma   90.00
#
_symmetry.space_group_name_H-M   'P 1'
#
loop_
_entity.id
_entity.type
_entity.pdbx_description
1 polymer ?
#
loop_
_entity_poly.entity_id
_entity_poly.type
_entity_poly.pdbx_seq_one_letter_code
_entity_poly.pdbx_strand_id
1 'polypeptide(L)'
;MAKQLKKRFPFTPFPIGWYWIEFSENIKKGKLYSKQWMGQQTVYWRGETGDVCLAKAICPHLGANLTPERGGKLRDGCLVCPFHGFTYNSQGLCVNTPTGPLSTTVELETYPTFETGGVVFAYWHLAQTEPDWCLPELDSRDWSKFVYTAQEIRTHPQETSENGVDITHLPYVHGYSEVESLAPVHVDGRLLQNKFKLTRQIGPSRNLSIRLDVRATVSMWGLGFSMIEPVMDSAGLYIRQLALCTPIDDETVNFVMAIQIKDIERPNALFPGLGLMPKRILNAMLLRLFFKVYLTDISQDFEIWENKNYLIYPRLSTAENAIIQFRRYCEQFYATSE
;
A
#
# COMPACT_ATOMS: atom_id res chain seq x y z
N MET A 1 -18.21 -18.19 32.99
CA MET A 1 -18.21 -17.28 31.82
C MET A 1 -16.77 -17.00 31.44
N ALA A 2 -16.32 -17.45 30.26
CA ALA A 2 -14.97 -17.16 29.80
C ALA A 2 -14.84 -15.65 29.59
N LYS A 3 -13.82 -15.04 30.21
CA LYS A 3 -13.48 -13.63 30.02
C LYS A 3 -13.10 -13.47 28.56
N GLN A 4 -13.98 -12.90 27.73
CA GLN A 4 -13.69 -12.68 26.31
C GLN A 4 -12.45 -11.78 26.25
N LEU A 5 -11.35 -12.29 25.67
CA LEU A 5 -10.11 -11.55 25.55
C LEU A 5 -10.40 -10.29 24.73
N LYS A 6 -10.03 -9.12 25.29
CA LYS A 6 -10.22 -7.84 24.62
C LYS A 6 -9.33 -7.83 23.38
N LYS A 7 -9.93 -7.78 22.19
CA LYS A 7 -9.20 -7.60 20.92
C LYS A 7 -8.37 -6.31 20.99
N ARG A 8 -7.17 -6.33 20.41
CA ARG A 8 -6.29 -5.16 20.31
C ARG A 8 -6.94 -4.04 19.49
N PHE A 9 -7.67 -4.42 18.44
CA PHE A 9 -8.42 -3.53 17.57
C PHE A 9 -9.93 -3.84 17.64
N PRO A 10 -10.81 -2.83 17.85
CA PRO A 10 -12.24 -3.04 18.06
C PRO A 10 -13.08 -3.04 16.76
N PHE A 11 -12.46 -3.19 15.59
CA PHE A 11 -13.12 -3.19 14.28
C PHE A 11 -12.70 -4.43 13.46
N THR A 12 -13.32 -4.65 12.29
CA THR A 12 -12.92 -5.74 11.38
C THR A 12 -11.45 -5.56 10.96
N PRO A 13 -10.66 -6.64 10.89
CA PRO A 13 -9.27 -6.56 10.45
C PRO A 13 -9.11 -6.23 8.96
N PHE A 14 -10.18 -6.35 8.19
CA PHE A 14 -10.18 -6.13 6.74
C PHE A 14 -11.16 -5.00 6.37
N PRO A 15 -10.74 -3.72 6.47
CA PRO A 15 -11.54 -2.59 6.03
C PRO A 15 -11.80 -2.66 4.52
N ILE A 16 -12.92 -2.10 4.08
CA ILE A 16 -13.23 -1.96 2.66
C ILE A 16 -12.17 -1.09 1.97
N GLY A 17 -11.66 -1.52 0.82
CA GLY A 17 -10.84 -0.64 -0.02
C GLY A 17 -9.85 -1.33 -0.93
N TRP A 18 -8.95 -0.53 -1.50
CA TRP A 18 -7.90 -1.00 -2.41
C TRP A 18 -6.61 -1.31 -1.66
N TYR A 19 -6.06 -2.49 -1.92
CA TYR A 19 -4.88 -3.01 -1.24
C TYR A 19 -3.87 -3.58 -2.21
N TRP A 20 -2.59 -3.48 -1.83
CA TRP A 20 -1.48 -3.86 -2.69
C TRP A 20 -1.42 -5.37 -2.92
N ILE A 21 -1.28 -5.75 -4.18
CA ILE A 21 -1.04 -7.13 -4.60
C ILE A 21 0.43 -7.34 -4.88
N GLU A 22 0.97 -6.62 -5.85
CA GLU A 22 2.35 -6.75 -6.29
C GLU A 22 2.73 -5.55 -7.19
N PHE A 23 4.02 -5.31 -7.40
CA PHE A 23 4.49 -4.44 -8.48
C PHE A 23 4.34 -5.14 -9.83
N SER A 24 3.81 -4.40 -10.80
CA SER A 24 3.49 -4.86 -12.16
C SER A 24 4.63 -5.65 -12.81
N GLU A 25 5.88 -5.20 -12.61
CA GLU A 25 7.05 -5.83 -13.21
C GLU A 25 7.36 -7.22 -12.66
N ASN A 26 6.86 -7.59 -11.48
CA ASN A 26 7.07 -8.91 -10.90
C ASN A 26 6.05 -9.93 -11.39
N ILE A 27 4.92 -9.48 -11.94
CA ILE A 27 3.87 -10.36 -12.47
C ILE A 27 4.12 -10.62 -13.95
N LYS A 28 4.82 -11.71 -14.25
CA LYS A 28 5.15 -12.09 -15.63
C LYS A 28 3.99 -12.85 -16.29
N LYS A 29 3.75 -12.57 -17.58
CA LYS A 29 2.76 -13.31 -18.38
C LYS A 29 3.09 -14.82 -18.38
N GLY A 30 2.07 -15.66 -18.21
CA GLY A 30 2.23 -17.12 -18.16
C GLY A 30 2.80 -17.68 -16.85
N LYS A 31 2.93 -16.85 -15.80
CA LYS A 31 3.29 -17.28 -14.45
C LYS A 31 2.10 -17.11 -13.51
N LEU A 32 1.91 -18.12 -12.65
CA LEU A 32 0.94 -18.10 -11.56
C LEU A 32 1.69 -17.79 -10.26
N TYR A 33 1.10 -16.94 -9.44
CA TYR A 33 1.63 -16.54 -8.15
C TYR A 33 0.57 -16.77 -7.08
N SER A 34 0.98 -16.82 -5.81
CA SER A 34 0.08 -16.87 -4.68
C SER A 34 0.52 -15.92 -3.56
N LYS A 35 -0.43 -15.48 -2.73
CA LYS A 35 -0.14 -14.74 -1.50
C LYS A 35 -1.26 -14.91 -0.47
N GLN A 36 -0.94 -14.73 0.81
CA GLN A 36 -1.96 -14.46 1.83
C GLN A 36 -2.45 -13.02 1.68
N TRP A 37 -3.77 -12.84 1.69
CA TRP A 37 -4.41 -11.55 1.51
C TRP A 37 -5.80 -11.58 2.16
N MET A 38 -6.08 -10.65 3.08
CA MET A 38 -7.38 -10.53 3.76
C MET A 38 -7.83 -11.83 4.47
N GLY A 39 -6.91 -12.48 5.19
CA GLY A 39 -7.20 -13.69 5.98
C GLY A 39 -7.29 -14.98 5.17
N GLN A 40 -6.95 -14.96 3.88
CA GLN A 40 -7.11 -16.10 2.99
C GLN A 40 -6.00 -16.22 1.95
N GLN A 41 -5.82 -17.43 1.45
CA GLN A 41 -4.87 -17.70 0.38
C GLN A 41 -5.50 -17.32 -0.97
N THR A 42 -4.76 -16.56 -1.76
CA THR A 42 -5.17 -16.08 -3.08
C THR A 42 -4.16 -16.48 -4.14
N VAL A 43 -4.60 -16.50 -5.39
CA VAL A 43 -3.75 -16.67 -6.58
C VAL A 43 -3.92 -15.47 -7.50
N TYR A 44 -2.84 -15.06 -8.14
CA TYR A 44 -2.87 -13.97 -9.11
C TYR A 44 -1.98 -14.25 -10.32
N TRP A 45 -2.38 -13.74 -11.47
CA TRP A 45 -1.68 -13.89 -12.74
C TRP A 45 -2.09 -12.80 -13.72
N ARG A 46 -1.36 -12.67 -14.85
CA ARG A 46 -1.83 -11.86 -15.98
C ARG A 46 -2.71 -12.70 -16.89
N GLY A 47 -3.94 -12.22 -17.10
CA GLY A 47 -4.88 -12.74 -18.07
C GLY A 47 -4.41 -12.58 -19.52
N GLU A 48 -5.26 -13.01 -20.45
CA GLU A 48 -4.94 -12.94 -21.89
C GLU A 48 -4.76 -11.49 -22.37
N THR A 49 -5.63 -10.59 -21.89
CA THR A 49 -5.63 -9.13 -22.17
C THR A 49 -4.41 -8.42 -21.58
N GLY A 50 -3.67 -9.07 -20.68
CA GLY A 50 -2.53 -8.50 -19.96
C GLY A 50 -2.89 -7.95 -18.57
N ASP A 51 -4.18 -7.79 -18.27
CA ASP A 51 -4.68 -7.35 -16.97
C ASP A 51 -4.37 -8.38 -15.89
N VAL A 52 -4.15 -7.91 -14.66
CA VAL A 52 -3.91 -8.80 -13.52
C VAL A 52 -5.24 -9.29 -12.99
N CYS A 53 -5.34 -10.58 -12.74
CA CYS A 53 -6.47 -11.22 -12.10
C CYS A 53 -6.05 -11.66 -10.69
N LEU A 54 -6.89 -11.42 -9.70
CA LEU A 54 -6.75 -11.98 -8.35
C LEU A 54 -7.97 -12.85 -8.06
N ALA A 55 -7.75 -14.05 -7.54
CA ALA A 55 -8.81 -14.98 -7.20
C ALA A 55 -8.53 -15.70 -5.89
N LYS A 56 -9.59 -16.24 -5.26
CA LYS A 56 -9.43 -17.20 -4.16
C LYS A 56 -8.58 -18.39 -4.62
N ALA A 57 -7.72 -18.90 -3.75
CA ALA A 57 -6.89 -20.07 -4.06
C ALA A 57 -7.63 -21.40 -3.94
N ILE A 58 -8.92 -21.41 -3.59
CA ILE A 58 -9.67 -22.65 -3.37
C ILE A 58 -10.63 -22.89 -4.52
N CYS A 59 -10.49 -24.04 -5.17
CA CYS A 59 -11.31 -24.45 -6.30
C CYS A 59 -12.76 -24.66 -5.85
N PRO A 60 -13.74 -23.96 -6.46
CA PRO A 60 -15.17 -24.08 -6.09
C PRO A 60 -15.77 -25.45 -6.40
N HIS A 61 -15.09 -26.31 -7.16
CA HIS A 61 -15.55 -27.67 -7.43
C HIS A 61 -15.54 -28.56 -6.16
N LEU A 62 -14.36 -28.83 -5.60
CA LEU A 62 -14.20 -29.74 -4.45
C LEU A 62 -13.12 -29.24 -3.46
N GLY A 63 -12.86 -27.93 -3.44
CA GLY A 63 -11.97 -27.32 -2.45
C GLY A 63 -10.47 -27.51 -2.68
N ALA A 64 -10.05 -27.95 -3.88
CA ALA A 64 -8.63 -28.12 -4.19
C ALA A 64 -7.88 -26.78 -4.13
N ASN A 65 -6.68 -26.79 -3.55
CA ASN A 65 -5.82 -25.62 -3.53
C ASN A 65 -5.21 -25.38 -4.93
N LEU A 66 -5.45 -24.19 -5.49
CA LEU A 66 -5.08 -23.73 -6.82
C LEU A 66 -3.71 -23.04 -6.86
N THR A 67 -3.00 -22.92 -5.74
CA THR A 67 -1.69 -22.25 -5.75
C THR A 67 -0.65 -23.04 -6.53
N PRO A 68 0.37 -22.38 -7.10
CA PRO A 68 1.40 -23.07 -7.90
C PRO A 68 2.18 -24.09 -7.07
N GLU A 69 2.36 -23.87 -5.77
CA GLU A 69 3.02 -24.81 -4.85
C GLU A 69 2.21 -26.09 -4.62
N ARG A 70 0.91 -26.07 -4.94
CA ARG A 70 -0.01 -27.22 -4.86
C ARG A 70 -0.36 -27.80 -6.24
N GLY A 71 0.33 -27.34 -7.29
CA GLY A 71 0.21 -27.85 -8.66
C GLY A 71 -0.77 -27.09 -9.56
N GLY A 72 -1.37 -25.99 -9.07
CA GLY A 72 -2.11 -25.08 -9.93
C GLY A 72 -1.20 -24.50 -11.02
N LYS A 73 -1.74 -24.32 -12.22
CA LYS A 73 -0.94 -23.85 -13.36
C LYS A 73 -1.78 -23.02 -14.31
N LEU A 74 -1.11 -22.29 -15.19
CA LEU A 74 -1.76 -21.61 -16.31
C LEU A 74 -1.66 -22.44 -17.58
N ARG A 75 -2.74 -22.43 -18.36
CA ARG A 75 -2.77 -22.88 -19.75
C ARG A 75 -3.58 -21.86 -20.53
N ASP A 76 -2.97 -21.27 -21.54
CA ASP A 76 -3.61 -20.26 -22.41
C ASP A 76 -4.29 -19.14 -21.59
N GLY A 77 -3.53 -18.53 -20.68
CA GLY A 77 -4.02 -17.45 -19.81
C GLY A 77 -5.06 -17.85 -18.75
N CYS A 78 -5.52 -19.11 -18.74
CA CYS A 78 -6.52 -19.62 -17.81
C CYS A 78 -5.91 -20.45 -16.69
N LEU A 79 -6.48 -20.36 -15.49
CA LEU A 79 -6.08 -21.11 -14.30
C LEU A 79 -6.63 -22.53 -14.34
N VAL A 80 -5.76 -23.52 -14.25
CA VAL A 80 -6.09 -24.95 -14.28
C VAL A 80 -5.94 -25.54 -12.88
N CYS A 81 -7.04 -26.09 -12.37
CA CYS A 81 -7.09 -26.82 -11.11
C CYS A 81 -6.23 -28.10 -11.16
N PRO A 82 -5.37 -28.35 -10.16
CA PRO A 82 -4.51 -29.54 -10.15
C PRO A 82 -5.27 -30.85 -9.93
N PHE A 83 -6.50 -30.80 -9.39
CA PHE A 83 -7.23 -32.01 -9.02
C PHE A 83 -7.95 -32.64 -10.21
N HIS A 84 -8.85 -31.88 -10.86
CA HIS A 84 -9.72 -32.39 -11.93
C HIS A 84 -9.57 -31.60 -13.24
N GLY A 85 -8.59 -30.71 -13.35
CA GLY A 85 -8.31 -29.95 -14.57
C GLY A 85 -9.36 -28.90 -14.95
N PHE A 86 -10.28 -28.56 -14.05
CA PHE A 86 -11.21 -27.44 -14.23
C PHE A 86 -10.42 -26.18 -14.55
N THR A 87 -10.83 -25.48 -15.60
CA THR A 87 -10.11 -24.33 -16.14
C THR A 87 -10.96 -23.09 -15.96
N TYR A 88 -10.39 -22.04 -15.36
CA TYR A 88 -11.06 -20.77 -15.07
C TYR A 88 -10.39 -19.63 -15.85
N ASN A 89 -11.18 -18.79 -16.50
CA ASN A 89 -10.65 -17.60 -17.17
C ASN A 89 -10.37 -16.47 -16.17
N SER A 90 -9.94 -15.32 -16.69
CA SER A 90 -9.64 -14.11 -15.92
C SER A 90 -10.81 -13.50 -15.14
N GLN A 91 -12.05 -13.86 -15.49
CA GLN A 91 -13.27 -13.43 -14.81
C GLN A 91 -13.77 -14.47 -13.81
N GLY A 92 -13.01 -15.56 -13.59
CA GLY A 92 -13.39 -16.66 -12.71
C GLY A 92 -14.37 -17.65 -13.34
N LEU A 93 -14.82 -17.45 -14.58
CA LEU A 93 -15.76 -18.36 -15.25
C LEU A 93 -15.06 -19.67 -15.58
N CYS A 94 -15.71 -20.80 -15.26
CA CYS A 94 -15.22 -22.10 -15.68
C CYS A 94 -15.44 -22.31 -17.18
N VAL A 95 -14.35 -22.30 -17.95
CA VAL A 95 -14.36 -22.38 -19.41
C VAL A 95 -14.07 -23.79 -19.95
N ASN A 96 -13.60 -24.70 -19.10
CA ASN A 96 -13.39 -26.10 -19.49
C ASN A 96 -13.47 -27.05 -18.30
N THR A 97 -14.26 -28.11 -18.46
CA THR A 97 -14.46 -29.21 -17.52
C THR A 97 -14.11 -30.55 -18.17
N PRO A 98 -12.95 -31.15 -17.85
CA PRO A 98 -12.50 -32.38 -18.50
C PRO A 98 -13.45 -33.59 -18.30
N THR A 99 -14.27 -33.56 -17.25
CA THR A 99 -15.16 -34.66 -16.87
C THR A 99 -16.55 -34.58 -17.50
N GLY A 100 -16.80 -33.61 -18.38
CA GLY A 100 -18.10 -33.39 -19.03
C GLY A 100 -18.85 -32.17 -18.48
N PRO A 101 -20.11 -31.96 -18.92
CA PRO A 101 -20.88 -30.76 -18.60
C PRO A 101 -21.27 -30.73 -17.11
N LEU A 102 -21.37 -29.51 -16.57
CA LEU A 102 -21.86 -29.26 -15.22
C LEU A 102 -23.38 -29.04 -15.22
N SER A 103 -24.05 -29.47 -14.16
CA SER A 103 -25.48 -29.16 -13.92
C SER A 103 -25.71 -27.73 -13.46
N THR A 104 -24.68 -27.07 -12.93
CA THR A 104 -24.70 -25.70 -12.42
C THR A 104 -23.42 -24.97 -12.82
N THR A 105 -23.49 -23.66 -13.01
CA THR A 105 -22.30 -22.84 -13.20
C THR A 105 -21.38 -22.96 -11.98
N VAL A 106 -20.08 -23.13 -12.24
CA VAL A 106 -19.04 -23.14 -11.23
C VAL A 106 -18.15 -21.94 -11.51
N GLU A 107 -18.13 -20.98 -10.59
CA GLU A 107 -17.39 -19.74 -10.72
C GLU A 107 -16.36 -19.62 -9.61
N LEU A 108 -15.13 -19.31 -10.01
CA LEU A 108 -14.06 -18.99 -9.09
C LEU A 108 -14.23 -17.54 -8.63
N GLU A 109 -14.24 -17.33 -7.32
CA GLU A 109 -14.33 -15.98 -6.77
C GLU A 109 -13.09 -15.15 -7.13
N THR A 110 -13.32 -14.03 -7.81
CA THR A 110 -12.30 -13.05 -8.21
C THR A 110 -12.50 -11.72 -7.50
N TYR A 111 -11.42 -10.95 -7.37
CA TYR A 111 -11.45 -9.59 -6.81
C TYR A 111 -11.15 -8.57 -7.91
N PRO A 112 -11.90 -7.44 -7.97
CA PRO A 112 -11.58 -6.35 -8.89
C PRO A 112 -10.15 -5.87 -8.71
N THR A 113 -9.43 -5.67 -9.80
CA THR A 113 -8.04 -5.22 -9.80
C THR A 113 -7.88 -3.87 -10.49
N PHE A 114 -6.88 -3.12 -10.07
CA PHE A 114 -6.52 -1.83 -10.67
C PHE A 114 -5.00 -1.69 -10.73
N GLU A 115 -4.46 -1.40 -11.92
CA GLU A 115 -3.02 -1.23 -12.13
C GLU A 115 -2.72 0.24 -12.48
N THR A 116 -1.88 0.89 -11.68
CA THR A 116 -1.48 2.29 -11.93
C THR A 116 -0.05 2.56 -11.47
N GLY A 117 0.71 3.36 -12.22
CA GLY A 117 2.11 3.67 -11.89
C GLY A 117 3.02 2.45 -11.72
N GLY A 118 2.68 1.30 -12.32
CA GLY A 118 3.41 0.05 -12.14
C GLY A 118 3.10 -0.69 -10.82
N VAL A 119 2.05 -0.31 -10.10
CA VAL A 119 1.58 -0.92 -8.86
C VAL A 119 0.22 -1.56 -9.10
N VAL A 120 0.04 -2.79 -8.64
CA VAL A 120 -1.22 -3.53 -8.78
C VAL A 120 -1.95 -3.58 -7.44
N PHE A 121 -3.21 -3.20 -7.47
CA PHE A 121 -4.12 -3.24 -6.34
C PHE A 121 -5.27 -4.21 -6.61
N ALA A 122 -5.87 -4.73 -5.55
CA ALA A 122 -7.18 -5.37 -5.60
C ALA A 122 -8.11 -4.77 -4.56
N TYR A 123 -9.39 -4.75 -4.89
CA TYR A 123 -10.44 -4.22 -4.05
C TYR A 123 -10.99 -5.30 -3.11
N TRP A 124 -11.04 -5.00 -1.82
CA TRP A 124 -11.66 -5.84 -0.82
C TRP A 124 -12.98 -5.26 -0.34
N HIS A 125 -14.00 -6.11 -0.31
CA HIS A 125 -15.28 -5.85 0.34
C HIS A 125 -15.85 -7.17 0.88
N LEU A 126 -16.32 -7.19 2.13
CA LEU A 126 -16.83 -8.42 2.75
C LEU A 126 -18.02 -9.02 1.97
N ALA A 127 -18.95 -8.17 1.54
CA ALA A 127 -20.09 -8.57 0.71
C ALA A 127 -19.76 -8.72 -0.79
N GLN A 128 -18.48 -8.62 -1.18
CA GLN A 128 -18.02 -8.78 -2.58
C GLN A 128 -18.75 -7.86 -3.58
N THR A 129 -18.99 -6.61 -3.20
CA THR A 129 -19.55 -5.61 -4.12
C THR A 129 -18.47 -5.00 -4.99
N GLU A 130 -18.87 -4.48 -6.15
CA GLU A 130 -17.98 -3.71 -7.01
C GLU A 130 -17.47 -2.43 -6.30
N PRO A 131 -16.29 -1.92 -6.67
CA PRO A 131 -15.74 -0.70 -6.10
C PRO A 131 -16.61 0.52 -6.43
N ASP A 132 -16.98 1.31 -5.42
CA ASP A 132 -17.64 2.61 -5.58
C ASP A 132 -16.64 3.77 -5.77
N TRP A 133 -15.33 3.49 -5.75
CA TRP A 133 -14.28 4.45 -6.09
C TRP A 133 -13.07 3.78 -6.75
N CYS A 134 -12.30 4.58 -7.49
CA CYS A 134 -11.04 4.18 -8.08
C CYS A 134 -9.86 4.88 -7.40
N LEU A 135 -8.68 4.27 -7.52
CA LEU A 135 -7.43 4.93 -7.18
C LEU A 135 -7.05 5.96 -8.27
N PRO A 136 -6.27 7.00 -7.95
CA PRO A 136 -5.81 7.97 -8.93
C PRO A 136 -4.86 7.31 -9.93
N GLU A 137 -4.85 7.81 -11.17
CA GLU A 137 -3.78 7.48 -12.10
C GLU A 137 -2.46 8.13 -11.66
N LEU A 138 -1.42 7.32 -11.49
CA LEU A 138 -0.09 7.80 -11.16
C LEU A 138 0.71 8.08 -12.44
N ASP A 139 0.98 9.36 -12.69
CA ASP A 139 1.90 9.75 -13.77
C ASP A 139 3.28 9.14 -13.50
N SER A 140 3.83 8.50 -14.53
CA SER A 140 5.14 7.86 -14.56
C SER A 140 6.13 8.58 -15.47
N ARG A 141 5.71 9.63 -16.20
CA ARG A 141 6.59 10.44 -17.03
C ARG A 141 7.60 11.17 -16.16
N ASP A 142 8.87 11.06 -16.54
CA ASP A 142 10.02 11.65 -15.83
C ASP A 142 10.19 11.16 -14.38
N TRP A 143 9.48 10.11 -13.97
CA TRP A 143 9.64 9.43 -12.69
C TRP A 143 10.52 8.20 -12.86
N SER A 144 11.38 7.93 -11.87
CA SER A 144 12.04 6.64 -11.78
C SER A 144 11.02 5.52 -11.55
N LYS A 145 11.41 4.27 -11.81
CA LYS A 145 10.67 3.13 -11.25
C LYS A 145 10.66 3.21 -9.72
N PHE A 146 9.63 2.62 -9.11
CA PHE A 146 9.62 2.40 -7.67
C PHE A 146 10.75 1.45 -7.25
N VAL A 147 11.44 1.82 -6.18
CA VAL A 147 12.22 0.89 -5.35
C VAL A 147 11.44 0.69 -4.08
N TYR A 148 11.31 -0.55 -3.61
CA TYR A 148 10.45 -0.87 -2.49
C TYR A 148 11.02 -1.99 -1.62
N THR A 149 10.47 -2.09 -0.40
CA THR A 149 10.59 -3.25 0.47
C THR A 149 9.25 -3.51 1.13
N ALA A 150 9.04 -4.75 1.54
CA ALA A 150 7.86 -5.20 2.28
C ALA A 150 8.32 -5.70 3.67
N GLN A 151 7.50 -5.48 4.69
CA GLN A 151 7.71 -6.00 6.05
C GLN A 151 6.38 -6.48 6.62
N GLU A 152 6.40 -7.63 7.30
CA GLU A 152 5.26 -8.06 8.10
C GLU A 152 5.34 -7.39 9.47
N ILE A 153 4.25 -6.73 9.88
CA ILE A 153 4.20 -5.93 11.10
C ILE A 153 2.91 -6.23 11.83
N ARG A 154 2.99 -6.37 13.15
CA ARG A 154 1.81 -6.56 13.99
C ARG A 154 1.09 -5.24 14.25
N THR A 155 0.19 -4.83 13.37
CA THR A 155 -0.60 -3.60 13.49
C THR A 155 -1.88 -3.67 12.65
N HIS A 156 -2.55 -2.54 12.44
CA HIS A 156 -3.76 -2.41 11.64
C HIS A 156 -3.63 -1.24 10.64
N PRO A 157 -4.22 -1.30 9.42
CA PRO A 157 -4.13 -0.23 8.42
C PRO A 157 -4.51 1.17 8.91
N GLN A 158 -5.49 1.26 9.81
CA GLN A 158 -5.87 2.54 10.43
C GLN A 158 -4.78 3.13 11.32
N GLU A 159 -4.04 2.30 12.07
CA GLU A 159 -2.96 2.78 12.94
C GLU A 159 -1.82 3.37 12.13
N THR A 160 -1.43 2.69 11.04
CA THR A 160 -0.35 3.18 10.17
C THR A 160 -0.76 4.43 9.42
N SER A 161 -2.04 4.54 9.04
CA SER A 161 -2.58 5.70 8.31
C SER A 161 -2.82 6.92 9.21
N GLU A 162 -3.05 6.73 10.52
CA GLU A 162 -3.22 7.83 11.49
C GLU A 162 -1.98 8.75 11.56
N ASN A 163 -0.77 8.18 11.40
CA ASN A 163 0.48 8.94 11.30
C ASN A 163 0.47 9.98 10.16
N GLY A 164 -0.36 9.77 9.11
CA GLY A 164 -0.46 10.70 7.99
C GLY A 164 -1.13 12.03 8.34
N VAL A 165 -1.90 12.10 9.43
CA VAL A 165 -2.48 13.35 9.96
C VAL A 165 -1.83 13.83 11.25
N ASP A 166 -1.17 12.94 11.98
CA ASP A 166 -0.46 13.28 13.21
C ASP A 166 0.91 13.89 12.88
N ILE A 167 0.98 15.21 12.71
CA ILE A 167 2.28 15.87 12.51
C ILE A 167 3.06 16.05 13.83
N THR A 168 2.44 15.74 14.98
CA THR A 168 3.04 16.02 16.29
C THR A 168 4.04 14.96 16.73
N HIS A 169 3.94 13.72 16.22
CA HIS A 169 4.97 12.69 16.46
C HIS A 169 6.28 12.98 15.71
N LEU A 170 6.23 13.72 14.60
CA LEU A 170 7.36 13.94 13.68
C LEU A 170 8.66 14.43 14.37
N PRO A 171 8.63 15.38 15.32
CA PRO A 171 9.84 15.79 16.04
C PRO A 171 10.36 14.75 17.04
N TYR A 172 9.48 13.93 17.61
CA TYR A 172 9.82 12.99 18.68
C TYR A 172 10.33 11.65 18.13
N VAL A 173 9.69 11.15 17.06
CA VAL A 173 10.04 9.87 16.46
C VAL A 173 11.17 10.04 15.45
N HIS A 174 11.04 11.01 14.53
CA HIS A 174 11.98 11.17 13.41
C HIS A 174 13.00 12.30 13.59
N GLY A 175 12.90 13.09 14.67
CA GLY A 175 13.82 14.19 14.94
C GLY A 175 13.68 15.36 13.96
N TYR A 176 12.52 15.53 13.32
CA TYR A 176 12.25 16.67 12.45
C TYR A 176 12.06 17.96 13.26
N SER A 177 12.37 19.10 12.66
CA SER A 177 12.22 20.42 13.29
C SER A 177 11.34 21.32 12.44
N GLU A 178 10.86 22.43 13.00
CA GLU A 178 10.04 23.42 12.27
C GLU A 178 8.82 22.80 11.57
N VAL A 179 8.20 21.82 12.23
CA VAL A 179 7.02 21.11 11.73
C VAL A 179 5.79 22.00 11.87
N GLU A 180 5.09 22.24 10.76
CA GLU A 180 3.92 23.12 10.73
C GLU A 180 2.90 22.62 9.71
N SER A 181 1.63 22.56 10.11
CA SER A 181 0.51 22.32 9.18
C SER A 181 0.36 23.51 8.24
N LEU A 182 0.25 23.24 6.93
CA LEU A 182 0.07 24.26 5.90
C LEU A 182 -1.41 24.53 5.57
N ALA A 183 -2.28 23.58 5.90
CA ALA A 183 -3.72 23.67 5.70
C ALA A 183 -4.43 22.67 6.62
N PRO A 184 -5.70 22.92 7.00
CA PRO A 184 -6.53 21.91 7.64
C PRO A 184 -6.60 20.63 6.82
N VAL A 185 -6.74 19.49 7.50
CA VAL A 185 -6.99 18.21 6.82
C VAL A 185 -8.26 18.31 5.98
N HIS A 186 -8.14 17.94 4.71
CA HIS A 186 -9.21 17.96 3.75
C HIS A 186 -9.71 16.53 3.50
N VAL A 187 -11.03 16.35 3.47
CA VAL A 187 -11.67 15.07 3.16
C VAL A 187 -12.66 15.31 2.03
N ASP A 188 -12.54 14.52 0.97
CA ASP A 188 -13.45 14.51 -0.18
C ASP A 188 -13.78 13.06 -0.54
N GLY A 189 -14.98 12.60 -0.14
CA GLY A 189 -15.39 11.21 -0.26
C GLY A 189 -14.38 10.23 0.35
N ARG A 190 -13.75 9.40 -0.50
CA ARG A 190 -12.76 8.38 -0.12
C ARG A 190 -11.32 8.91 -0.06
N LEU A 191 -11.09 10.19 -0.33
CA LEU A 191 -9.79 10.85 -0.27
C LEU A 191 -9.66 11.64 1.04
N LEU A 192 -8.55 11.45 1.75
CA LEU A 192 -8.09 12.35 2.81
C LEU A 192 -6.73 12.95 2.42
N GLN A 193 -6.59 14.27 2.57
CA GLN A 193 -5.34 14.98 2.31
C GLN A 193 -4.88 15.81 3.51
N ASN A 194 -3.59 15.74 3.79
CA ASN A 194 -2.91 16.56 4.79
C ASN A 194 -1.68 17.23 4.15
N LYS A 195 -1.42 18.50 4.50
CA LYS A 195 -0.28 19.26 3.98
C LYS A 195 0.47 19.89 5.13
N PHE A 196 1.78 19.67 5.17
CA PHE A 196 2.65 20.25 6.19
C PHE A 196 4.03 20.58 5.61
N LYS A 197 4.77 21.39 6.34
CA LYS A 197 6.21 21.60 6.11
C LYS A 197 7.00 21.11 7.32
N LEU A 198 8.26 20.81 7.08
CA LEU A 198 9.24 20.49 8.10
C LEU A 198 10.64 20.83 7.62
N THR A 199 11.55 20.94 8.56
CA THR A 199 12.99 21.02 8.32
C THR A 199 13.63 19.70 8.74
N ARG A 200 14.53 19.20 7.90
CA ARG A 200 15.33 18.01 8.15
C ARG A 200 16.82 18.31 8.00
N GLN A 201 17.64 17.69 8.84
CA GLN A 201 19.09 17.65 8.65
C GLN A 201 19.51 16.29 8.10
N ILE A 202 20.26 16.26 6.99
CA ILE A 202 20.82 15.04 6.41
C ILE A 202 22.34 15.15 6.38
N GLY A 203 23.04 14.25 7.09
CA GLY A 203 24.50 14.13 7.05
C GLY A 203 25.03 13.19 8.13
N PRO A 204 26.33 12.85 8.09
CA PRO A 204 26.93 11.91 9.04
C PRO A 204 27.08 12.49 10.45
N SER A 205 27.03 13.81 10.60
CA SER A 205 27.06 14.51 11.89
C SER A 205 26.37 15.87 11.77
N ARG A 206 26.03 16.51 12.91
CA ARG A 206 25.41 17.86 12.94
C ARG A 206 26.25 18.93 12.23
N ASN A 207 27.58 18.80 12.22
CA ASN A 207 28.47 19.80 11.61
C ASN A 207 28.70 19.57 10.11
N LEU A 208 28.32 18.39 9.60
CA LEU A 208 28.45 18.02 8.19
C LEU A 208 27.07 17.68 7.59
N SER A 209 26.00 18.20 8.19
CA SER A 209 24.63 18.00 7.73
C SER A 209 24.17 19.13 6.82
N ILE A 210 23.37 18.76 5.83
CA ILE A 210 22.65 19.67 4.94
C ILE A 210 21.26 19.86 5.53
N ARG A 211 20.87 21.13 5.72
CA ARG A 211 19.52 21.50 6.10
C ARG A 211 18.61 21.49 4.87
N LEU A 212 17.51 20.75 4.95
CA LEU A 212 16.50 20.63 3.90
C LEU A 212 15.16 21.09 4.43
N ASP A 213 14.60 22.10 3.80
CA ASP A 213 13.22 22.51 4.03
C ASP A 213 12.33 21.71 3.07
N VAL A 214 11.37 20.99 3.63
CA VAL A 214 10.52 20.03 2.91
C VAL A 214 9.07 20.44 3.07
N ARG A 215 8.34 20.48 1.95
CA ARG A 215 6.87 20.51 1.95
C ARG A 215 6.38 19.12 1.59
N ALA A 216 5.45 18.59 2.36
CA ALA A 216 4.88 17.27 2.10
C ALA A 216 3.37 17.38 1.95
N THR A 217 2.85 16.67 0.95
CA THR A 217 1.41 16.37 0.83
C THR A 217 1.22 14.88 1.06
N VAL A 218 0.41 14.52 2.06
CA VAL A 218 -0.06 13.16 2.28
C VAL A 218 -1.45 13.06 1.68
N SER A 219 -1.67 12.08 0.81
CA SER A 219 -2.97 11.74 0.23
C SER A 219 -3.26 10.27 0.48
N MET A 220 -4.44 9.97 1.01
CA MET A 220 -4.89 8.61 1.31
C MET A 220 -6.18 8.33 0.57
N TRP A 221 -6.26 7.18 -0.11
CA TRP A 221 -7.50 6.70 -0.73
C TRP A 221 -7.89 5.38 -0.07
N GLY A 222 -8.77 5.45 0.93
CA GLY A 222 -8.99 4.34 1.86
C GLY A 222 -7.88 4.21 2.91
N LEU A 223 -7.71 2.98 3.44
CA LEU A 223 -6.72 2.65 4.47
C LEU A 223 -5.56 1.78 3.95
N GLY A 224 -5.66 1.29 2.71
CA GLY A 224 -4.64 0.45 2.08
C GLY A 224 -3.61 1.21 1.23
N PHE A 225 -3.89 2.47 0.88
CA PHE A 225 -3.06 3.28 -0.01
C PHE A 225 -2.85 4.71 0.53
N SER A 226 -1.62 4.96 0.99
CA SER A 226 -1.14 6.29 1.38
C SER A 226 0.02 6.72 0.46
N MET A 227 -0.12 7.89 -0.14
CA MET A 227 0.91 8.51 -0.97
C MET A 227 1.41 9.78 -0.29
N ILE A 228 2.72 9.90 -0.15
CA ILE A 228 3.40 11.07 0.42
C ILE A 228 4.27 11.66 -0.67
N GLU A 229 4.08 12.95 -0.95
CA GLU A 229 4.85 13.68 -1.96
C GLU A 229 5.68 14.78 -1.29
N PRO A 230 6.90 14.44 -0.80
CA PRO A 230 7.83 15.43 -0.32
C PRO A 230 8.45 16.20 -1.50
N VAL A 231 8.51 17.52 -1.34
CA VAL A 231 9.05 18.47 -2.30
C VAL A 231 10.08 19.35 -1.60
N MET A 232 11.26 19.45 -2.21
CA MET A 232 12.30 20.42 -1.83
C MET A 232 12.50 21.41 -2.98
N ASP A 233 11.76 22.52 -2.97
CA ASP A 233 11.70 23.47 -4.10
C ASP A 233 13.06 24.12 -4.41
N SER A 234 13.82 24.43 -3.37
CA SER A 234 15.18 25.00 -3.51
C SER A 234 16.10 24.07 -4.32
N ALA A 235 15.86 22.76 -4.22
CA ALA A 235 16.60 21.70 -4.89
C ALA A 235 16.02 21.24 -6.23
N GLY A 236 14.78 21.64 -6.57
CA GLY A 236 14.05 21.04 -7.69
C GLY A 236 13.95 19.51 -7.57
N LEU A 237 13.71 19.03 -6.35
CA LEU A 237 13.62 17.60 -6.03
C LEU A 237 12.18 17.26 -5.62
N TYR A 238 11.59 16.35 -6.38
CA TYR A 238 10.24 15.84 -6.17
C TYR A 238 10.32 14.35 -5.93
N ILE A 239 9.78 13.92 -4.81
CA ILE A 239 9.78 12.52 -4.38
C ILE A 239 8.33 12.08 -4.28
N ARG A 240 8.07 10.80 -4.56
CA ARG A 240 6.81 10.13 -4.24
C ARG A 240 7.12 8.89 -3.43
N GLN A 241 6.58 8.83 -2.24
CA GLN A 241 6.64 7.68 -1.34
C GLN A 241 5.25 7.05 -1.25
N LEU A 242 5.21 5.73 -1.27
CA LEU A 242 3.99 4.97 -1.00
C LEU A 242 4.18 4.19 0.30
N ALA A 243 3.19 4.31 1.18
CA ALA A 243 3.00 3.45 2.33
C ALA A 243 1.74 2.62 2.06
N LEU A 244 1.91 1.34 1.72
CA LEU A 244 0.82 0.43 1.39
C LEU A 244 0.65 -0.55 2.55
N CYS A 245 -0.52 -0.56 3.17
CA CYS A 245 -0.78 -1.38 4.35
C CYS A 245 -1.85 -2.42 4.04
N THR A 246 -1.44 -3.66 3.82
CA THR A 246 -2.33 -4.74 3.38
C THR A 246 -2.50 -5.77 4.49
N PRO A 247 -3.71 -5.95 5.05
CA PRO A 247 -3.97 -7.02 6.02
C PRO A 247 -3.62 -8.42 5.51
N ILE A 248 -2.91 -9.17 6.35
CA ILE A 248 -2.68 -10.60 6.18
C ILE A 248 -3.71 -11.36 7.01
N ASP A 249 -3.86 -10.98 8.29
CA ASP A 249 -4.76 -11.59 9.27
C ASP A 249 -5.29 -10.55 10.28
N ASP A 250 -5.82 -11.00 11.41
CA ASP A 250 -6.46 -10.18 12.45
C ASP A 250 -5.56 -9.09 13.06
N GLU A 251 -4.24 -9.31 13.13
CA GLU A 251 -3.30 -8.37 13.77
C GLU A 251 -2.01 -8.13 12.96
N THR A 252 -1.86 -8.77 11.81
CA THR A 252 -0.65 -8.68 10.99
C THR A 252 -0.96 -8.07 9.64
N VAL A 253 -0.14 -7.11 9.23
CA VAL A 253 -0.19 -6.48 7.92
C VAL A 253 1.12 -6.74 7.16
N ASN A 254 1.02 -6.81 5.84
CA ASN A 254 2.14 -6.60 4.95
C ASN A 254 2.25 -5.10 4.66
N PHE A 255 3.28 -4.45 5.18
CA PHE A 255 3.55 -3.04 5.00
C PHE A 255 4.62 -2.82 3.93
N VAL A 256 4.24 -2.20 2.82
CA VAL A 256 5.14 -1.90 1.71
C VAL A 256 5.53 -0.43 1.74
N MET A 257 6.84 -0.20 1.80
CA MET A 257 7.45 1.12 1.65
C MET A 257 8.05 1.20 0.26
N ALA A 258 7.50 2.06 -0.59
CA ALA A 258 8.01 2.29 -1.94
C ALA A 258 8.38 3.75 -2.15
N ILE A 259 9.41 4.00 -2.94
CA ILE A 259 9.83 5.36 -3.28
C ILE A 259 10.21 5.45 -4.76
N GLN A 260 9.86 6.57 -5.36
CA GLN A 260 10.39 7.00 -6.63
C GLN A 260 10.75 8.49 -6.54
N ILE A 261 11.63 8.92 -7.43
CA ILE A 261 11.99 10.33 -7.56
C ILE A 261 11.70 10.78 -8.98
N LYS A 262 11.28 12.03 -9.11
CA LYS A 262 11.29 12.70 -10.40
C LYS A 262 12.72 13.06 -10.75
N ASP A 263 13.00 13.06 -12.04
CA ASP A 263 14.23 13.55 -12.62
C ASP A 263 14.66 14.89 -12.00
N ILE A 264 15.85 14.93 -11.36
CA ILE A 264 16.31 16.12 -10.65
C ILE A 264 16.47 17.32 -11.60
N GLU A 265 15.92 18.47 -11.20
CA GLU A 265 15.94 19.69 -12.03
C GLU A 265 17.17 20.57 -11.70
N ARG A 266 17.60 20.62 -10.44
CA ARG A 266 18.68 21.51 -9.96
C ARG A 266 19.72 20.76 -9.12
N PRO A 267 20.52 19.86 -9.72
CA PRO A 267 21.42 18.97 -8.98
C PRO A 267 22.49 19.69 -8.14
N ASN A 268 22.97 20.84 -8.61
CA ASN A 268 23.99 21.63 -7.92
C ASN A 268 23.46 22.39 -6.69
N ALA A 269 22.13 22.52 -6.52
CA ALA A 269 21.54 23.25 -5.40
C ALA A 269 21.67 22.47 -4.07
N LEU A 270 21.61 21.14 -4.13
CA LEU A 270 21.82 20.28 -2.96
C LEU A 270 23.27 19.85 -2.81
N PHE A 271 23.93 19.52 -3.93
CA PHE A 271 25.26 18.95 -3.91
C PHE A 271 26.16 19.63 -4.95
N PRO A 272 26.95 20.63 -4.53
CA PRO A 272 27.88 21.32 -5.42
C PRO A 272 28.83 20.34 -6.12
N GLY A 273 28.97 20.45 -7.45
CA GLY A 273 29.86 19.62 -8.26
C GLY A 273 29.23 18.35 -8.83
N LEU A 274 28.04 17.95 -8.37
CA LEU A 274 27.35 16.76 -8.90
C LEU A 274 26.63 17.01 -10.25
N GLY A 275 26.50 18.25 -10.70
CA GLY A 275 25.88 18.59 -11.98
C GLY A 275 26.65 18.12 -13.23
N LEU A 276 27.91 17.70 -13.10
CA LEU A 276 28.70 17.10 -14.17
C LEU A 276 28.46 15.59 -14.33
N MET A 277 27.79 14.95 -13.36
CA MET A 277 27.50 13.52 -13.39
C MET A 277 26.36 13.21 -14.36
N PRO A 278 26.39 12.08 -15.09
CA PRO A 278 25.25 11.65 -15.89
C PRO A 278 23.98 11.56 -15.03
N LYS A 279 22.91 12.22 -15.47
CA LYS A 279 21.63 12.34 -14.73
C LYS A 279 21.10 11.00 -14.20
N ARG A 280 21.21 9.93 -15.00
CA ARG A 280 20.81 8.57 -14.61
C ARG A 280 21.55 8.05 -13.38
N ILE A 281 22.86 8.28 -13.31
CA ILE A 281 23.70 7.84 -12.18
C ILE A 281 23.38 8.66 -10.95
N LEU A 282 23.25 9.98 -11.11
CA LEU A 282 22.89 10.89 -10.03
C LEU A 282 21.52 10.53 -9.44
N ASN A 283 20.49 10.37 -10.27
CA ASN A 283 19.16 9.97 -9.83
C ASN A 283 19.19 8.62 -9.10
N ALA A 284 19.90 7.62 -9.63
CA ALA A 284 20.00 6.31 -8.97
C ALA A 284 20.68 6.41 -7.59
N MET A 285 21.70 7.25 -7.45
CA MET A 285 22.38 7.50 -6.17
C MET A 285 21.45 8.20 -5.17
N LEU A 286 20.77 9.26 -5.61
CA LEU A 286 19.81 10.00 -4.79
C LEU A 286 18.63 9.12 -4.36
N LEU A 287 18.07 8.34 -5.28
CA LEU A 287 17.00 7.40 -4.99
C LEU A 287 17.41 6.41 -3.89
N ARG A 288 18.62 5.85 -3.96
CA ARG A 288 19.14 4.96 -2.90
C ARG A 288 19.31 5.68 -1.57
N LEU A 289 19.82 6.91 -1.57
CA LEU A 289 19.98 7.71 -0.36
C LEU A 289 18.62 8.00 0.29
N PHE A 290 17.67 8.53 -0.48
CA PHE A 290 16.34 8.87 0.00
C PHE A 290 15.53 7.63 0.37
N PHE A 291 15.74 6.49 -0.29
CA PHE A 291 15.12 5.24 0.11
C PHE A 291 15.63 4.80 1.48
N LYS A 292 16.96 4.77 1.70
CA LYS A 292 17.53 4.42 3.01
C LYS A 292 17.00 5.33 4.12
N VAL A 293 16.92 6.63 3.81
CA VAL A 293 16.37 7.64 4.70
C VAL A 293 14.91 7.34 5.04
N TYR A 294 14.05 7.15 4.03
CA TYR A 294 12.65 6.81 4.19
C TYR A 294 12.43 5.54 5.02
N LEU A 295 13.21 4.49 4.74
CA LEU A 295 13.19 3.25 5.51
C LEU A 295 13.57 3.47 6.98
N THR A 296 14.57 4.30 7.24
CA THR A 296 15.00 4.60 8.61
C THR A 296 13.87 5.27 9.38
N ASP A 297 13.23 6.28 8.78
CA ASP A 297 12.16 7.03 9.45
C ASP A 297 10.97 6.13 9.77
N ILE A 298 10.47 5.40 8.77
CA ILE A 298 9.30 4.53 8.96
C ILE A 298 9.60 3.34 9.87
N SER A 299 10.82 2.79 9.85
CA SER A 299 11.16 1.68 10.76
C SER A 299 11.11 2.07 12.24
N GLN A 300 11.22 3.35 12.57
CA GLN A 300 11.07 3.84 13.95
C GLN A 300 9.61 3.76 14.41
N ASP A 301 8.65 3.89 13.49
CA ASP A 301 7.23 3.76 13.80
C ASP A 301 6.85 2.31 14.12
N PHE A 302 7.56 1.33 13.58
CA PHE A 302 7.21 -0.09 13.75
C PHE A 302 7.21 -0.50 15.22
N GLU A 303 8.24 -0.10 15.98
CA GLU A 303 8.33 -0.40 17.41
C GLU A 303 7.13 0.18 18.17
N ILE A 304 6.68 1.38 17.79
CA ILE A 304 5.51 2.02 18.41
C ILE A 304 4.24 1.27 18.00
N TRP A 305 4.04 1.02 16.71
CA TRP A 305 2.86 0.36 16.17
C TRP A 305 2.71 -1.07 16.66
N GLU A 306 3.78 -1.83 16.86
CA GLU A 306 3.72 -3.20 17.36
C GLU A 306 3.46 -3.29 18.86
N ASN A 307 3.75 -2.23 19.61
CA ASN A 307 3.68 -2.24 21.08
C ASN A 307 2.61 -1.29 21.66
N LYS A 308 1.88 -0.53 20.84
CA LYS A 308 0.75 0.30 21.30
C LYS A 308 -0.58 -0.45 21.34
N ASN A 309 -1.50 0.04 22.16
CA ASN A 309 -2.90 -0.39 22.19
C ASN A 309 -3.77 0.67 21.50
N TYR A 310 -4.75 0.23 20.71
CA TYR A 310 -5.74 1.15 20.15
C TYR A 310 -6.66 1.67 21.26
N LEU A 311 -6.68 2.99 21.43
CA LEU A 311 -7.61 3.67 22.34
C LEU A 311 -8.75 4.24 21.52
N ILE A 312 -9.98 3.77 21.71
CA ILE A 312 -11.18 4.29 21.01
C ILE A 312 -11.36 5.79 21.31
N TYR A 313 -11.17 6.17 22.56
CA TYR A 313 -11.29 7.54 23.06
C TYR A 313 -9.93 8.05 23.56
N PRO A 314 -9.03 8.50 22.66
CA PRO A 314 -7.75 9.04 23.05
C PRO A 314 -7.93 10.40 23.72
N ARG A 315 -6.98 10.78 24.59
CA ARG A 315 -6.94 12.10 25.20
C ARG A 315 -6.01 12.97 24.39
N LEU A 316 -6.57 13.82 23.55
CA LEU A 316 -5.83 14.62 22.58
C LEU A 316 -5.63 16.06 23.07
N SER A 317 -4.47 16.62 22.79
CA SER A 317 -4.22 18.06 22.84
C SER A 317 -4.86 18.76 21.65
N THR A 318 -4.90 20.11 21.70
CA THR A 318 -5.44 20.91 20.59
C THR A 318 -4.66 20.76 19.29
N ALA A 319 -3.36 20.45 19.36
CA ALA A 319 -2.50 20.25 18.20
C ALA A 319 -2.79 18.92 17.48
N GLU A 320 -3.46 17.97 18.14
CA GLU A 320 -3.72 16.61 17.63
C GLU A 320 -5.16 16.45 17.10
N ASN A 321 -5.92 17.55 17.00
CA ASN A 321 -7.34 17.51 16.60
C ASN A 321 -7.59 16.85 15.23
N ALA A 322 -6.60 16.84 14.33
CA ALA A 322 -6.68 16.17 13.04
C ALA A 322 -6.92 14.66 13.16
N ILE A 323 -6.50 14.02 14.26
CA ILE A 323 -6.75 12.60 14.55
C ILE A 323 -8.25 12.31 14.65
N ILE A 324 -9.04 13.22 15.24
CA ILE A 324 -10.50 13.06 15.34
C ILE A 324 -11.13 13.05 13.95
N GLN A 325 -10.70 13.96 13.08
CA GLN A 325 -11.19 14.04 11.71
C GLN A 325 -10.81 12.80 10.90
N PHE A 326 -9.57 12.31 11.05
CA PHE A 326 -9.12 11.07 10.43
C PHE A 326 -9.95 9.87 10.88
N ARG A 327 -10.22 9.71 12.18
CA ARG A 327 -11.02 8.58 12.68
C ARG A 327 -12.45 8.59 12.17
N ARG A 328 -13.08 9.77 12.06
CA ARG A 328 -14.39 9.92 11.39
C ARG A 328 -14.30 9.53 9.92
N TYR A 329 -13.24 9.94 9.23
CA TYR A 329 -12.96 9.49 7.87
C TYR A 329 -12.78 7.96 7.80
N CYS A 330 -12.28 7.28 8.82
CA CYS A 330 -12.13 5.83 8.80
C CYS A 330 -13.45 5.05 8.91
N GLU A 331 -14.48 5.62 9.56
CA GLU A 331 -15.76 4.92 9.84
C GLU A 331 -16.40 4.34 8.57
N GLN A 332 -16.29 5.04 7.44
CA GLN A 332 -16.84 4.62 6.14
C GLN A 332 -16.22 3.35 5.54
N PHE A 333 -15.09 2.85 6.07
CA PHE A 333 -14.43 1.64 5.59
C PHE A 333 -14.72 0.41 6.45
N TYR A 334 -15.39 0.59 7.58
CA TYR A 334 -15.82 -0.51 8.46
C TYR A 334 -17.32 -0.70 8.45
N ALA A 335 -18.06 0.23 7.86
CA ALA A 335 -19.48 0.13 7.66
C ALA A 335 -19.79 -0.91 6.58
N THR A 336 -19.84 -2.18 6.96
CA THR A 336 -20.60 -3.18 6.19
C THR A 336 -21.71 -3.74 7.08
N SER A 337 -22.91 -3.20 6.84
CA SER A 337 -24.25 -3.80 6.95
C SER A 337 -24.79 -4.18 8.35
N GLU A 338 -25.85 -3.46 8.74
CA GLU A 338 -27.04 -4.05 9.41
C GLU A 338 -27.54 -5.30 8.67
#